data_AF-A0A7Y2L390-F1
#
_entry.id   AF-A0A7Y2L390-F1
#
_cell.length_a   1.000
_cell.length_b   1.000
_cell.length_c   1.000
_cell.angle_alpha   90.00
_cell.angle_beta   90.00
_cell.angle_gamma   90.00
#
_symmetry.space_group_name_H-M   'P 1'
#
loop_
_entity.id
_entity.type
_entity.pdbx_description
1 polymer ?
#
loop_
_entity_poly.entity_id
_entity_poly.type
_entity_poly.pdbx_seq_one_letter_code
_entity_poly.pdbx_strand_id
1 'polypeptide(L)'
;GDSCVVAVPLEHVEALPRHLYTFHGCGLGKLLDAQATRAVLAARLQSLCHGVSGVRIELLERLQAFIAHDILPLIPEEGSVGASGDLTPLSYVAATLSGEREVLFNGERRLAADVHRELGWTPLVLRPKEALALMNGTAVMTGLACLAYARADYLLKLATRITALNVVALQGNPEHFDERLFAAKPHPGQMQVAAWIRQDLAIDAPTAPLHRLQDRYSLRCAPHVLGVLADSLNWLRGFIEIELNSANDNPIIDAEEERVLHGGHFYGGHIAFAMDSLKTLVANVANLLDRQLALLVDVRYNHGLPSNLSGATAQRAMLN
;
A
#
# COMPACT_ATOMS: atom_id res chain seq x y z
N GLY A 1 -2.17 9.43 -26.31
CA GLY A 1 -1.48 10.73 -26.18
C GLY A 1 -1.61 11.51 -27.46
N ASP A 2 -0.80 12.55 -27.63
CA ASP A 2 -0.93 13.54 -28.72
C ASP A 2 -0.83 12.94 -30.13
N SER A 3 -0.15 11.80 -30.27
CA SER A 3 -0.06 11.08 -31.55
C SER A 3 -1.35 10.36 -31.97
N CYS A 4 -2.47 10.51 -31.26
CA CYS A 4 -3.74 9.83 -31.58
C CYS A 4 -4.33 10.23 -32.95
N VAL A 5 -3.87 11.33 -33.53
CA VAL A 5 -4.26 11.80 -34.88
C VAL A 5 -3.44 11.18 -36.00
N VAL A 6 -2.41 10.39 -35.67
CA VAL A 6 -1.53 9.76 -36.66
C VAL A 6 -1.99 8.32 -36.89
N ALA A 7 -2.42 8.03 -38.13
CA ALA A 7 -2.78 6.68 -38.52
C ALA A 7 -1.53 5.79 -38.59
N VAL A 8 -1.64 4.56 -38.06
CA VAL A 8 -0.59 3.54 -38.17
C VAL A 8 -0.94 2.61 -39.34
N PRO A 9 -0.13 2.56 -40.41
CA PRO A 9 -0.35 1.63 -41.52
C PRO A 9 -0.34 0.17 -41.04
N LEU A 10 -1.14 -0.69 -41.68
CA LEU A 10 -1.33 -2.08 -41.26
C LEU A 10 -0.01 -2.86 -41.19
N GLU A 11 0.93 -2.59 -42.11
CA GLU A 11 2.26 -3.19 -42.12
C GLU A 11 3.14 -2.84 -40.90
N HIS A 12 2.78 -1.79 -40.15
CA HIS A 12 3.50 -1.33 -38.96
C HIS A 12 2.79 -1.64 -37.64
N VAL A 13 1.54 -2.10 -37.69
CA VAL A 13 0.71 -2.34 -36.50
C VAL A 13 1.33 -3.39 -35.57
N GLU A 14 1.98 -4.41 -36.11
CA GLU A 14 2.69 -5.45 -35.33
C GLU A 14 3.97 -4.94 -34.65
N ALA A 15 4.59 -3.88 -35.17
CA ALA A 15 5.79 -3.28 -34.56
C ALA A 15 5.44 -2.34 -33.40
N LEU A 16 4.25 -1.72 -33.43
CA LEU A 16 3.83 -0.68 -32.50
C LEU A 16 3.96 -1.08 -31.01
N PRO A 17 3.56 -2.30 -30.57
CA PRO A 17 3.71 -2.72 -29.17
C PRO A 17 5.13 -2.56 -28.64
N ARG A 18 6.14 -2.95 -29.43
CA ARG A 18 7.56 -2.82 -29.06
C ARG A 18 7.98 -1.37 -28.89
N HIS A 19 7.59 -0.51 -29.83
CA HIS A 19 7.89 0.91 -29.76
C HIS A 19 7.23 1.57 -28.53
N LEU A 20 6.01 1.17 -28.17
CA LEU A 20 5.28 1.74 -27.03
C LEU A 20 5.99 1.48 -25.70
N TYR A 21 6.34 0.23 -25.38
CA TYR A 21 7.03 -0.05 -24.12
C TYR A 21 8.47 0.47 -24.12
N THR A 22 9.11 0.56 -25.28
CA THR A 22 10.45 1.14 -25.40
C THR A 22 10.43 2.63 -25.09
N PHE A 23 9.49 3.38 -25.69
CA PHE A 23 9.34 4.82 -25.48
C PHE A 23 9.01 5.17 -24.03
N HIS A 24 8.15 4.40 -23.36
CA HIS A 24 7.82 4.60 -21.94
C HIS A 24 8.86 3.99 -20.98
N GLY A 25 9.95 3.43 -21.50
CA GLY A 25 11.06 2.87 -20.74
C GLY A 25 11.97 3.89 -20.06
N CYS A 26 11.40 4.96 -19.52
CA CYS A 26 12.10 6.14 -19.01
C CYS A 26 11.91 6.35 -17.50
N GLY A 27 11.63 5.28 -16.75
CA GLY A 27 11.47 5.34 -15.30
C GLY A 27 12.79 5.67 -14.59
N LEU A 28 12.69 6.32 -13.43
CA LEU A 28 13.81 6.80 -12.63
C LEU A 28 13.67 6.38 -11.16
N GLY A 29 14.64 6.76 -10.33
CA GLY A 29 14.63 6.50 -8.89
C GLY A 29 15.13 5.11 -8.53
N LYS A 30 14.83 4.66 -7.30
CA LYS A 30 15.17 3.31 -6.87
C LYS A 30 14.27 2.30 -7.57
N LEU A 31 14.70 1.05 -7.58
CA LEU A 31 13.85 -0.05 -8.03
C LEU A 31 12.85 -0.40 -6.92
N LEU A 32 11.62 -0.71 -7.32
CA LEU A 32 10.64 -1.35 -6.45
C LEU A 32 11.25 -2.63 -5.85
N ASP A 33 10.98 -2.85 -4.57
CA ASP A 33 11.40 -4.07 -3.91
C ASP A 33 10.60 -5.28 -4.40
N ALA A 34 11.04 -6.48 -3.99
CA ALA A 34 10.41 -7.72 -4.45
C ALA A 34 8.92 -7.81 -4.09
N GLN A 35 8.52 -7.31 -2.92
CA GLN A 35 7.12 -7.36 -2.48
C GLN A 35 6.25 -6.41 -3.30
N ALA A 36 6.74 -5.20 -3.55
CA ALA A 36 6.08 -4.22 -4.40
C ALA A 36 5.92 -4.75 -5.84
N THR A 37 6.97 -5.29 -6.45
CA THR A 37 6.90 -5.84 -7.81
C THR A 37 5.89 -6.99 -7.92
N ARG A 38 5.82 -7.89 -6.92
CA ARG A 38 4.78 -8.94 -6.87
C ARG A 38 3.38 -8.36 -6.83
N ALA A 39 3.16 -7.33 -6.00
CA ALA A 39 1.87 -6.66 -5.90
C ALA A 39 1.45 -6.01 -7.23
N VAL A 40 2.40 -5.39 -7.95
CA VAL A 40 2.17 -4.83 -9.30
C VAL A 40 1.74 -5.93 -10.28
N LEU A 41 2.49 -7.04 -10.34
CA LEU A 41 2.18 -8.16 -11.24
C LEU A 41 0.79 -8.74 -10.93
N ALA A 42 0.46 -8.94 -9.66
CA ALA A 42 -0.83 -9.47 -9.24
C ALA A 42 -1.98 -8.51 -9.57
N ALA A 43 -1.83 -7.21 -9.31
CA ALA A 43 -2.85 -6.21 -9.66
C ALA A 43 -3.06 -6.10 -11.18
N ARG A 44 -1.98 -6.18 -11.96
CA ARG A 44 -2.08 -6.16 -13.43
C ARG A 44 -2.72 -7.42 -13.98
N LEU A 45 -2.38 -8.59 -13.45
CA LEU A 45 -3.02 -9.85 -13.84
C LEU A 45 -4.53 -9.79 -13.53
N GLN A 46 -4.90 -9.42 -12.30
CA GLN A 46 -6.30 -9.35 -11.87
C GLN A 46 -7.14 -8.44 -12.77
N SER A 47 -6.66 -7.23 -13.05
CA SER A 47 -7.36 -6.27 -13.90
C SER A 47 -7.53 -6.76 -15.35
N LEU A 48 -6.58 -7.50 -15.91
CA LEU A 48 -6.70 -8.08 -17.26
C LEU A 48 -7.64 -9.30 -17.30
N CYS A 49 -7.75 -10.05 -16.19
CA CYS A 49 -8.64 -11.20 -16.08
C CYS A 49 -10.13 -10.86 -16.14
N HIS A 50 -10.51 -9.58 -16.10
CA HIS A 50 -11.88 -9.13 -16.39
C HIS A 50 -12.33 -9.45 -17.81
N GLY A 51 -11.41 -9.73 -18.74
CA GLY A 51 -11.76 -10.22 -20.08
C GLY A 51 -12.17 -9.13 -21.07
N VAL A 52 -12.06 -7.86 -20.69
CA VAL A 52 -12.48 -6.70 -21.53
C VAL A 52 -11.29 -5.88 -22.06
N SER A 53 -10.06 -6.37 -21.89
CA SER A 53 -8.83 -5.69 -22.32
C SER A 53 -8.30 -6.15 -23.68
N GLY A 54 -8.89 -7.20 -24.28
CA GLY A 54 -8.48 -7.71 -25.60
C GLY A 54 -7.07 -8.31 -25.65
N VAL A 55 -6.62 -8.93 -24.56
CA VAL A 55 -5.32 -9.63 -24.48
C VAL A 55 -5.48 -11.13 -24.66
N ARG A 56 -4.44 -11.82 -25.14
CA ARG A 56 -4.44 -13.28 -25.23
C ARG A 56 -4.30 -13.96 -23.88
N ILE A 57 -4.85 -15.17 -23.76
CA ILE A 57 -4.68 -16.05 -22.60
C ILE A 57 -3.19 -16.31 -22.32
N GLU A 58 -2.38 -16.54 -23.36
CA GLU A 58 -0.93 -16.77 -23.24
C GLU A 58 -0.19 -15.65 -22.48
N LEU A 59 -0.65 -14.39 -22.63
CA LEU A 59 -0.10 -13.25 -21.90
C LEU A 59 -0.47 -13.31 -20.41
N LEU A 60 -1.73 -13.69 -20.09
CA LEU A 60 -2.19 -13.88 -18.71
C LEU A 60 -1.45 -15.04 -18.04
N GLU A 61 -1.30 -16.16 -18.74
CA GLU A 61 -0.51 -17.32 -18.28
C GLU A 61 0.93 -16.93 -18.02
N ARG A 62 1.53 -16.07 -18.86
CA ARG A 62 2.89 -15.61 -18.64
C ARG A 62 3.03 -14.70 -17.42
N LEU A 63 2.09 -13.78 -17.20
CA LEU A 63 2.05 -12.96 -15.98
C LEU A 63 1.90 -13.83 -14.73
N GLN A 64 1.01 -14.82 -14.78
CA GLN A 64 0.83 -15.79 -13.71
C GLN A 64 2.13 -16.58 -13.46
N ALA A 65 2.82 -17.02 -14.50
CA ALA A 65 4.08 -17.73 -14.40
C ALA A 65 5.20 -16.86 -13.80
N PHE A 66 5.27 -15.57 -14.14
CA PHE A 66 6.20 -14.64 -13.51
C PHE A 66 6.00 -14.56 -11.99
N ILE A 67 4.74 -14.52 -11.54
CA ILE A 67 4.43 -14.53 -10.10
C ILE A 67 4.81 -15.88 -9.47
N ALA A 68 4.44 -16.99 -10.11
CA ALA A 68 4.66 -18.35 -9.60
C ALA A 68 6.14 -18.72 -9.50
N HIS A 69 6.97 -18.27 -10.45
CA HIS A 69 8.41 -18.51 -10.48
C HIS A 69 9.24 -17.40 -9.85
N ASP A 70 8.61 -16.37 -9.27
CA ASP A 70 9.29 -15.21 -8.70
C ASP A 70 10.25 -14.51 -9.68
N ILE A 71 9.77 -14.30 -10.91
CA ILE A 71 10.47 -13.53 -11.94
C ILE A 71 9.97 -12.10 -11.83
N LEU A 72 10.79 -11.24 -11.23
CA LEU A 72 10.36 -9.90 -10.84
C LEU A 72 11.00 -8.85 -11.76
N PRO A 73 10.24 -8.17 -12.62
CA PRO A 73 10.77 -7.07 -13.42
C PRO A 73 11.43 -6.00 -12.55
N LEU A 74 12.59 -5.49 -12.98
CA LEU A 74 13.23 -4.37 -12.29
C LEU A 74 12.52 -3.07 -12.68
N ILE A 75 11.53 -2.68 -11.88
CA ILE A 75 10.66 -1.52 -12.12
C ILE A 75 11.18 -0.31 -11.32
N PRO A 76 11.54 0.81 -11.96
CA PRO A 76 11.85 2.06 -11.24
C PRO A 76 10.62 2.64 -10.55
N GLU A 77 10.80 3.23 -9.36
CA GLU A 77 9.72 3.74 -8.51
C GLU A 77 9.15 5.09 -8.98
N GLU A 78 9.88 5.84 -9.82
CA GLU A 78 9.45 7.14 -10.34
C GLU A 78 9.15 7.11 -11.84
N GLY A 79 8.17 7.92 -12.26
CA GLY A 79 7.84 8.15 -13.67
C GLY A 79 6.35 7.98 -14.02
N SER A 80 5.55 7.39 -13.13
CA SER A 80 4.08 7.48 -13.22
C SER A 80 3.59 8.79 -12.62
N VAL A 81 2.60 9.41 -13.27
CA VAL A 81 1.85 10.56 -12.75
C VAL A 81 0.44 10.17 -12.28
N GLY A 82 0.03 8.91 -12.49
CA GLY A 82 -1.29 8.41 -12.12
C GLY A 82 -2.49 9.00 -12.87
N ALA A 83 -2.27 9.92 -13.80
CA ALA A 83 -3.32 10.60 -14.57
C ALA A 83 -3.70 9.84 -15.86
N SER A 84 -2.74 9.18 -16.50
CA SER A 84 -2.90 8.41 -17.74
C SER A 84 -2.62 6.91 -17.53
N GLY A 85 -2.72 6.45 -16.28
CA GLY A 85 -2.24 5.16 -15.82
C GLY A 85 -0.73 5.13 -15.59
N ASP A 86 -0.26 3.98 -15.12
CA ASP A 86 1.10 3.69 -14.70
C ASP A 86 1.99 3.27 -15.90
N LEU A 87 1.89 4.03 -17.01
CA LEU A 87 2.51 3.70 -18.30
C LEU A 87 4.02 3.42 -18.19
N THR A 88 4.75 4.33 -17.55
CA THR A 88 6.21 4.25 -17.41
C THR A 88 6.64 2.98 -16.66
N PRO A 89 6.22 2.73 -15.41
CA PRO A 89 6.62 1.52 -14.68
C PRO A 89 6.07 0.24 -15.31
N LEU A 90 4.82 0.20 -15.82
CA LEU A 90 4.27 -1.00 -16.46
C LEU A 90 4.91 -1.32 -17.82
N SER A 91 5.62 -0.37 -18.44
CA SER A 91 6.45 -0.65 -19.63
C SER A 91 7.57 -1.66 -19.33
N TYR A 92 8.07 -1.72 -18.09
CA TYR A 92 9.10 -2.66 -17.68
C TYR A 92 8.53 -4.08 -17.56
N VAL A 93 7.28 -4.22 -17.15
CA VAL A 93 6.56 -5.49 -17.19
C VAL A 93 6.38 -5.94 -18.65
N ALA A 94 5.89 -5.06 -19.53
CA ALA A 94 5.69 -5.41 -20.94
C ALA A 94 6.99 -5.81 -21.66
N ALA A 95 8.09 -5.09 -21.40
CA ALA A 95 9.40 -5.37 -21.98
C ALA A 95 9.94 -6.73 -21.50
N THR A 96 9.83 -7.04 -20.20
CA THR A 96 10.33 -8.32 -19.64
C THR A 96 9.55 -9.53 -20.12
N LEU A 97 8.22 -9.41 -20.28
CA LEU A 97 7.42 -10.45 -20.96
C LEU A 97 7.87 -10.71 -22.41
N SER A 98 8.38 -9.67 -23.07
CA SER A 98 8.97 -9.74 -24.42
C SER A 98 10.45 -10.14 -24.42
N GLY A 99 11.00 -10.57 -23.27
CA GLY A 99 12.39 -10.98 -23.13
C GLY A 99 13.40 -9.84 -23.06
N GLU A 100 12.96 -8.60 -22.91
CA GLU A 100 13.81 -7.41 -22.81
C GLU A 100 13.94 -6.91 -21.38
N ARG A 101 14.97 -6.09 -21.12
CA ARG A 101 15.31 -5.58 -19.79
C ARG A 101 15.66 -6.70 -18.80
N GLU A 102 15.85 -6.27 -17.56
CA GLU A 102 16.31 -7.12 -16.47
C GLU A 102 15.17 -7.48 -15.51
N VAL A 103 15.30 -8.65 -14.93
CA VAL A 103 14.45 -9.18 -13.84
C VAL A 103 15.35 -9.56 -12.66
N LEU A 104 14.80 -9.54 -11.46
CA LEU A 104 15.34 -10.27 -10.32
C LEU A 104 14.81 -11.70 -10.41
N PHE A 105 15.71 -12.69 -10.43
CA PHE A 105 15.38 -14.11 -10.45
C PHE A 105 16.40 -14.88 -9.60
N ASN A 106 15.94 -15.70 -8.65
CA ASN A 106 16.78 -16.40 -7.68
C ASN A 106 17.78 -15.49 -6.92
N GLY A 107 17.36 -14.24 -6.63
CA GLY A 107 18.17 -13.25 -5.92
C GLY A 107 19.19 -12.50 -6.79
N GLU A 108 19.28 -12.81 -8.09
CA GLU A 108 20.23 -12.18 -9.01
C GLU A 108 19.53 -11.34 -10.08
N ARG A 109 20.17 -10.25 -10.50
CA ARG A 109 19.72 -9.44 -11.64
C ARG A 109 20.16 -10.12 -12.93
N ARG A 110 19.20 -10.43 -13.79
CA ARG A 110 19.44 -11.17 -15.04
C ARG A 110 18.61 -10.61 -16.18
N LEU A 111 19.09 -10.76 -17.41
CA LEU A 111 18.30 -10.43 -18.60
C LEU A 111 17.08 -11.34 -18.68
N ALA A 112 15.90 -10.77 -18.98
CA ALA A 112 14.67 -11.54 -19.11
C ALA A 112 14.79 -12.64 -20.17
N ALA A 113 15.44 -12.37 -21.31
CA ALA A 113 15.71 -13.37 -22.35
C ALA A 113 16.46 -14.61 -21.85
N ASP A 114 17.40 -14.45 -20.90
CA ASP A 114 18.18 -15.57 -20.38
C ASP A 114 17.35 -16.41 -19.41
N VAL A 115 16.54 -15.76 -18.57
CA VAL A 115 15.58 -16.45 -17.68
C VAL A 115 14.52 -17.19 -18.50
N HIS A 116 13.99 -16.58 -19.55
CA HIS A 116 13.06 -17.23 -20.47
C HIS A 116 13.68 -18.48 -21.09
N ARG A 117 14.91 -18.39 -21.59
CA ARG A 117 15.63 -19.52 -22.20
C ARG A 117 15.89 -20.65 -21.20
N GLU A 118 16.29 -20.30 -19.98
CA GLU A 118 16.50 -21.26 -18.89
C GLU A 118 15.23 -22.04 -18.54
N LEU A 119 14.07 -21.39 -18.59
CA LEU A 119 12.76 -22.00 -18.32
C LEU A 119 12.13 -22.65 -19.56
N GLY A 120 12.84 -22.68 -20.70
CA GLY A 120 12.35 -23.26 -21.96
C GLY A 120 11.23 -22.44 -22.60
N TRP A 121 11.14 -21.15 -22.29
CA TRP A 121 10.09 -20.27 -22.76
C TRP A 121 10.53 -19.42 -23.95
N THR A 122 9.64 -19.27 -24.93
CA THR A 122 9.79 -18.24 -25.96
C THR A 122 9.32 -16.88 -25.41
N PRO A 123 10.08 -15.78 -25.63
CA PRO A 123 9.60 -14.43 -25.35
C PRO A 123 8.34 -14.09 -26.14
N LEU A 124 7.43 -13.32 -25.52
CA LEU A 124 6.19 -12.96 -26.19
C LEU A 124 6.44 -11.90 -27.26
N VAL A 125 5.92 -12.14 -28.46
CA VAL A 125 5.69 -11.07 -29.44
C VAL A 125 4.30 -10.51 -29.16
N LEU A 126 4.25 -9.32 -28.55
CA LEU A 126 2.99 -8.67 -28.19
C LEU A 126 2.22 -8.28 -29.45
N ARG A 127 0.92 -8.60 -29.46
CA ARG A 127 -0.01 -8.26 -30.55
C ARG A 127 -0.50 -6.82 -30.43
N PRO A 128 -1.19 -6.29 -31.46
CA PRO A 128 -1.83 -4.99 -31.38
C PRO A 128 -2.70 -4.87 -30.14
N LYS A 129 -2.71 -3.69 -29.51
CA LYS A 129 -3.30 -3.38 -28.19
C LYS A 129 -2.61 -3.99 -26.96
N GLU A 130 -1.98 -5.17 -27.02
CA GLU A 130 -1.50 -5.88 -25.82
C GLU A 130 -0.49 -5.08 -24.98
N ALA A 131 0.44 -4.37 -25.62
CA ALA A 131 1.36 -3.49 -24.88
C ALA A 131 0.62 -2.36 -24.16
N LEU A 132 -0.38 -1.76 -24.81
CA LEU A 132 -1.18 -0.71 -24.19
C LEU A 132 -2.05 -1.28 -23.06
N ALA A 133 -2.63 -2.47 -23.22
CA ALA A 133 -3.40 -3.15 -22.17
C ALA A 133 -2.53 -3.46 -20.93
N LEU A 134 -1.27 -3.87 -21.13
CA LEU A 134 -0.31 -4.07 -20.05
C LEU A 134 0.08 -2.75 -19.37
N MET A 135 0.30 -1.70 -20.15
CA MET A 135 0.91 -0.45 -19.66
C MET A 135 -0.10 0.56 -19.11
N ASN A 136 -1.31 0.59 -19.66
CA ASN A 136 -2.34 1.55 -19.29
C ASN A 136 -3.21 0.98 -18.17
N GLY A 137 -3.39 1.74 -17.11
CA GLY A 137 -4.13 1.33 -15.90
C GLY A 137 -3.39 1.64 -14.62
N THR A 138 -3.96 1.30 -13.47
CA THR A 138 -3.54 1.78 -12.15
C THR A 138 -2.87 0.68 -11.31
N ALA A 139 -2.35 -0.36 -11.95
CA ALA A 139 -1.85 -1.55 -11.27
C ALA A 139 -0.66 -1.28 -10.34
N VAL A 140 0.22 -0.32 -10.66
CA VAL A 140 1.38 -0.01 -9.81
C VAL A 140 0.92 0.71 -8.57
N MET A 141 0.19 1.83 -8.73
CA MET A 141 -0.30 2.58 -7.58
C MET A 141 -1.22 1.75 -6.70
N THR A 142 -2.05 0.88 -7.29
CA THR A 142 -2.99 0.02 -6.55
C THR A 142 -2.26 -1.08 -5.80
N GLY A 143 -1.27 -1.72 -6.42
CA GLY A 143 -0.41 -2.71 -5.77
C GLY A 143 0.33 -2.10 -4.56
N LEU A 144 0.90 -0.91 -4.72
CA LEU A 144 1.55 -0.18 -3.63
C LEU A 144 0.55 0.25 -2.54
N ALA A 145 -0.65 0.67 -2.92
CA ALA A 145 -1.71 1.03 -1.98
C ALA A 145 -2.15 -0.15 -1.11
N CYS A 146 -2.23 -1.36 -1.67
CA CYS A 146 -2.51 -2.59 -0.90
C CYS A 146 -1.45 -2.83 0.19
N LEU A 147 -0.16 -2.65 -0.14
CA LEU A 147 0.94 -2.82 0.82
C LEU A 147 0.93 -1.72 1.90
N ALA A 148 0.70 -0.46 1.50
CA ALA A 148 0.60 0.66 2.44
C ALA A 148 -0.59 0.47 3.40
N TYR A 149 -1.73 0.02 2.89
CA TYR A 149 -2.91 -0.32 3.69
C TYR A 149 -2.60 -1.40 4.73
N ALA A 150 -2.01 -2.52 4.31
CA ALA A 150 -1.67 -3.62 5.22
C ALA A 150 -0.71 -3.17 6.33
N ARG A 151 0.26 -2.31 6.01
CA ARG A 151 1.18 -1.72 7.00
C ARG A 151 0.47 -0.77 7.96
N ALA A 152 -0.50 0.02 7.48
CA ALA A 152 -1.27 0.92 8.32
C ALA A 152 -2.22 0.17 9.27
N ASP A 153 -2.86 -0.91 8.81
CA ASP A 153 -3.68 -1.79 9.66
C ASP A 153 -2.83 -2.46 10.75
N TYR A 154 -1.63 -2.95 10.40
CA TYR A 154 -0.69 -3.46 11.40
C TYR A 154 -0.23 -2.37 12.38
N LEU A 155 0.09 -1.18 11.87
CA LEU A 155 0.50 -0.04 12.70
C LEU A 155 -0.60 0.36 13.70
N LEU A 156 -1.86 0.36 13.29
CA LEU A 156 -2.99 0.64 14.18
C LEU A 156 -2.97 -0.32 15.38
N LYS A 157 -2.91 -1.62 15.12
CA LYS A 157 -2.87 -2.66 16.17
C LYS A 157 -1.66 -2.48 17.09
N LEU A 158 -0.48 -2.25 16.50
CA LEU A 158 0.75 -2.04 17.26
C LEU A 158 0.70 -0.77 18.13
N ALA A 159 0.22 0.35 17.58
CA ALA A 159 0.10 1.61 18.30
C ALA A 159 -0.92 1.51 19.46
N THR A 160 -2.00 0.74 19.28
CA THR A 160 -2.94 0.42 20.35
C THR A 160 -2.26 -0.35 21.49
N ARG A 161 -1.50 -1.41 21.18
CA ARG A 161 -0.75 -2.18 22.18
C ARG A 161 0.29 -1.33 22.90
N ILE A 162 1.05 -0.52 22.17
CA ILE A 162 2.03 0.41 22.76
C ILE A 162 1.34 1.43 23.69
N THR A 163 0.16 1.92 23.30
CA THR A 163 -0.64 2.81 24.16
C THR A 163 -1.00 2.12 25.48
N ALA A 164 -1.45 0.87 25.46
CA ALA A 164 -1.75 0.12 26.69
C ALA A 164 -0.50 -0.04 27.58
N LEU A 165 0.65 -0.37 27.00
CA LEU A 165 1.93 -0.43 27.73
C LEU A 165 2.31 0.91 28.36
N ASN A 166 2.09 2.02 27.64
CA ASN A 166 2.29 3.37 28.17
C ASN A 166 1.35 3.67 29.34
N VAL A 167 0.10 3.23 29.30
CA VAL A 167 -0.84 3.36 30.42
C VAL A 167 -0.33 2.62 31.64
N VAL A 168 0.17 1.39 31.50
CA VAL A 168 0.76 0.63 32.62
C VAL A 168 1.99 1.36 33.18
N ALA A 169 2.93 1.73 32.32
CA ALA A 169 4.19 2.35 32.74
C ALA A 169 3.99 3.71 33.44
N LEU A 170 3.02 4.50 32.99
CA LEU A 170 2.71 5.82 33.53
C LEU A 170 1.67 5.79 34.65
N GLN A 171 1.28 4.59 35.13
CA GLN A 171 0.21 4.43 36.12
C GLN A 171 -1.04 5.24 35.73
N GLY A 172 -1.40 5.13 34.44
CA GLY A 172 -2.53 5.81 33.84
C GLY A 172 -3.87 5.29 34.36
N ASN A 173 -4.90 6.12 34.28
CA ASN A 173 -6.23 5.79 34.73
C ASN A 173 -6.96 4.92 33.69
N PRO A 174 -7.24 3.64 34.00
CA PRO A 174 -7.93 2.72 33.10
C PRO A 174 -9.38 3.12 32.79
N GLU A 175 -10.03 3.90 33.66
CA GLU A 175 -11.42 4.34 33.49
C GLU A 175 -11.61 5.25 32.26
N HIS A 176 -10.53 5.85 31.73
CA HIS A 176 -10.58 6.60 30.47
C HIS A 176 -10.99 5.75 29.27
N PHE A 177 -10.93 4.42 29.40
CA PHE A 177 -11.25 3.45 28.36
C PHE A 177 -12.59 2.74 28.58
N ASP A 178 -13.37 3.11 29.59
CA ASP A 178 -14.65 2.46 29.97
C ASP A 178 -15.62 2.37 28.78
N GLU A 179 -16.26 1.22 28.62
CA GLU A 179 -17.18 0.96 27.51
C GLU A 179 -18.35 1.94 27.45
N ARG A 180 -18.91 2.33 28.60
CA ARG A 180 -20.06 3.25 28.69
C ARG A 180 -19.68 4.65 28.22
N LEU A 181 -18.44 5.08 28.48
CA LEU A 181 -17.90 6.35 27.99
C LEU A 181 -17.86 6.35 26.46
N PHE A 182 -17.37 5.28 25.85
CA PHE A 182 -17.31 5.17 24.39
C PHE A 182 -18.68 4.92 23.76
N ALA A 183 -19.60 4.25 24.45
CA ALA A 183 -20.98 4.10 24.00
C ALA A 183 -21.72 5.45 23.89
N ALA A 184 -21.34 6.44 24.73
CA ALA A 184 -21.90 7.80 24.65
C ALA A 184 -21.42 8.59 23.41
N LYS A 185 -20.32 8.17 22.75
CA LYS A 185 -19.81 8.74 21.50
C LYS A 185 -19.44 7.61 20.52
N PRO A 186 -20.42 7.00 19.84
CA PRO A 186 -20.29 5.66 19.27
C PRO A 186 -19.66 5.64 17.86
N HIS A 187 -18.47 6.22 17.71
CA HIS A 187 -17.66 6.00 16.51
C HIS A 187 -17.07 4.57 16.57
N PRO A 188 -17.34 3.70 15.57
CA PRO A 188 -16.97 2.28 15.65
C PRO A 188 -15.48 2.03 15.91
N GLY A 189 -14.59 2.71 15.19
CA GLY A 189 -13.15 2.59 15.35
C GLY A 189 -12.67 3.07 16.71
N GLN A 190 -13.31 4.12 17.26
CA GLN A 190 -13.03 4.62 18.61
C GLN A 190 -13.40 3.60 19.67
N MET A 191 -14.58 2.99 19.57
CA MET A 191 -15.04 1.93 20.46
C MET A 191 -14.15 0.69 20.35
N GLN A 192 -13.76 0.31 19.13
CA GLN A 192 -12.88 -0.82 18.86
C GLN A 192 -11.51 -0.66 19.52
N VAL A 193 -10.87 0.51 19.34
CA VAL A 193 -9.57 0.77 19.95
C VAL A 193 -9.65 0.80 21.47
N ALA A 194 -10.70 1.43 22.04
CA ALA A 194 -10.90 1.44 23.49
C ALA A 194 -11.08 0.02 24.03
N ALA A 195 -11.84 -0.83 23.33
CA ALA A 195 -12.01 -2.24 23.70
C ALA A 195 -10.70 -3.02 23.68
N TRP A 196 -9.85 -2.83 22.65
CA TRP A 196 -8.53 -3.46 22.59
C TRP A 196 -7.61 -3.03 23.73
N ILE A 197 -7.60 -1.75 24.10
CA ILE A 197 -6.82 -1.25 25.24
C ILE A 197 -7.35 -1.83 26.54
N ARG A 198 -8.68 -1.87 26.75
CA ARG A 198 -9.26 -2.50 27.94
C ARG A 198 -8.84 -3.96 28.09
N GLN A 199 -8.86 -4.69 26.98
CA GLN A 199 -8.45 -6.09 26.93
C GLN A 199 -6.97 -6.26 27.31
N ASP A 200 -6.06 -5.41 26.80
CA ASP A 200 -4.64 -5.46 27.17
C ASP A 200 -4.37 -5.15 28.63
N LEU A 201 -5.13 -4.22 29.19
CA LEU A 201 -5.00 -3.80 30.58
C LEU A 201 -5.67 -4.80 31.54
N ALA A 202 -6.34 -5.82 31.03
CA ALA A 202 -7.13 -6.79 31.82
C ALA A 202 -8.12 -6.10 32.79
N ILE A 203 -8.80 -5.06 32.30
CA ILE A 203 -9.80 -4.32 33.08
C ILE A 203 -11.13 -5.08 33.01
N ASP A 204 -11.31 -6.01 33.94
CA ASP A 204 -12.52 -6.84 34.04
C ASP A 204 -13.57 -6.24 35.00
N ALA A 205 -13.19 -5.25 35.80
CA ALA A 205 -14.03 -4.57 36.78
C ALA A 205 -13.58 -3.13 37.03
N PRO A 206 -14.45 -2.25 37.58
CA PRO A 206 -14.08 -0.90 37.98
C PRO A 206 -12.87 -0.91 38.92
N THR A 207 -11.89 -0.08 38.63
CA THR A 207 -10.67 0.01 39.44
C THR A 207 -10.84 1.00 40.59
N ALA A 208 -10.07 0.81 41.67
CA ALA A 208 -10.06 1.79 42.75
C ALA A 208 -9.67 3.17 42.20
N PRO A 209 -10.38 4.25 42.57
CA PRO A 209 -10.14 5.56 42.02
C PRO A 209 -8.70 5.99 42.29
N LEU A 210 -7.95 6.27 41.23
CA LEU A 210 -6.63 6.88 41.35
C LEU A 210 -6.80 8.28 41.95
N HIS A 211 -5.82 8.72 42.76
CA HIS A 211 -5.78 10.08 43.30
C HIS A 211 -5.75 11.16 42.19
N ARG A 212 -5.42 10.76 40.95
CA ARG A 212 -5.42 11.61 39.76
C ARG A 212 -6.65 11.32 38.88
N LEU A 213 -7.51 12.33 38.74
CA LEU A 213 -8.73 12.24 37.93
C LEU A 213 -8.46 12.26 36.41
N GLN A 214 -7.41 12.97 35.95
CA GLN A 214 -7.16 13.19 34.52
C GLN A 214 -5.74 12.85 34.10
N ASP A 215 -5.62 12.03 33.07
CA ASP A 215 -4.36 11.82 32.37
C ASP A 215 -4.19 12.83 31.23
N ARG A 216 -2.95 12.97 30.76
CA ARG A 216 -2.63 13.78 29.58
C ARG A 216 -3.33 13.22 28.34
N TYR A 217 -3.59 14.09 27.36
CA TYR A 217 -4.39 13.74 26.19
C TYR A 217 -3.73 12.67 25.32
N SER A 218 -2.41 12.58 25.30
CA SER A 218 -1.70 11.51 24.58
C SER A 218 -1.97 10.11 25.14
N LEU A 219 -2.47 9.97 26.39
CA LEU A 219 -3.01 8.71 26.90
C LEU A 219 -4.54 8.68 26.80
N ARG A 220 -5.20 9.66 27.43
CA ARG A 220 -6.66 9.68 27.57
C ARG A 220 -7.39 9.73 26.22
N CYS A 221 -6.85 10.49 25.27
CA CYS A 221 -7.47 10.65 23.95
C CYS A 221 -6.90 9.67 22.91
N ALA A 222 -6.03 8.72 23.28
CA ALA A 222 -5.43 7.79 22.32
C ALA A 222 -6.47 7.00 21.50
N PRO A 223 -7.57 6.47 22.07
CA PRO A 223 -8.63 5.84 21.27
C PRO A 223 -9.29 6.79 20.28
N HIS A 224 -9.33 8.08 20.57
CA HIS A 224 -9.93 9.09 19.71
C HIS A 224 -9.04 9.37 18.48
N VAL A 225 -7.72 9.32 18.64
CA VAL A 225 -6.78 9.50 17.53
C VAL A 225 -6.67 8.23 16.68
N LEU A 226 -6.44 7.10 17.34
CA LEU A 226 -6.31 5.79 16.67
C LEU A 226 -7.64 5.33 16.05
N GLY A 227 -8.77 5.66 16.67
CA GLY A 227 -10.10 5.35 16.17
C GLY A 227 -10.40 5.98 14.82
N VAL A 228 -9.90 7.19 14.54
CA VAL A 228 -10.06 7.82 13.23
C VAL A 228 -9.34 7.02 12.14
N LEU A 229 -8.13 6.49 12.42
CA LEU A 229 -7.45 5.59 11.50
C LEU A 229 -8.25 4.30 11.32
N ALA A 230 -8.74 3.70 12.41
CA ALA A 230 -9.53 2.46 12.37
C ALA A 230 -10.80 2.62 11.52
N ASP A 231 -11.58 3.68 11.74
CA ASP A 231 -12.76 3.99 10.92
C ASP A 231 -12.36 4.26 9.46
N SER A 232 -11.24 4.94 9.24
CA SER A 232 -10.82 5.30 7.89
C SER A 232 -10.36 4.11 7.06
N LEU A 233 -9.67 3.15 7.68
CA LEU A 233 -9.23 1.93 6.99
C LEU A 233 -10.41 1.15 6.40
N ASN A 234 -11.61 1.24 6.97
CA ASN A 234 -12.78 0.55 6.40
C ASN A 234 -13.17 1.09 5.01
N TRP A 235 -13.29 2.41 4.86
CA TRP A 235 -13.69 2.98 3.56
C TRP A 235 -12.52 3.05 2.56
N LEU A 236 -11.29 3.26 3.04
CA LEU A 236 -10.09 3.21 2.20
C LEU A 236 -9.91 1.84 1.56
N ARG A 237 -10.21 0.77 2.31
CA ARG A 237 -10.23 -0.60 1.77
C ARG A 237 -11.21 -0.73 0.62
N GLY A 238 -12.39 -0.14 0.72
CA GLY A 238 -13.38 -0.14 -0.36
C GLY A 238 -12.84 0.46 -1.66
N PHE A 239 -12.17 1.61 -1.59
CA PHE A 239 -11.54 2.23 -2.77
C PHE A 239 -10.46 1.34 -3.38
N ILE A 240 -9.59 0.77 -2.55
CA ILE A 240 -8.49 -0.08 -3.00
C ILE A 240 -9.01 -1.39 -3.60
N GLU A 241 -9.99 -2.04 -2.96
CA GLU A 241 -10.56 -3.31 -3.45
C GLU A 241 -11.36 -3.11 -4.74
N ILE A 242 -12.10 -2.01 -4.88
CA ILE A 242 -12.79 -1.69 -6.14
C ILE A 242 -11.77 -1.48 -7.26
N GLU A 243 -10.74 -0.66 -7.04
CA GLU A 243 -9.73 -0.39 -8.06
C GLU A 243 -8.94 -1.66 -8.45
N LEU A 244 -8.56 -2.48 -7.45
CA LEU A 244 -7.85 -3.75 -7.67
C LEU A 244 -8.66 -4.72 -8.54
N ASN A 245 -9.99 -4.68 -8.42
CA ASN A 245 -10.94 -5.51 -9.17
C ASN A 245 -11.64 -4.73 -10.29
N SER A 246 -10.95 -3.76 -10.90
CA SER A 246 -11.46 -2.99 -12.04
C SER A 246 -10.63 -3.21 -13.30
N ALA A 247 -11.31 -3.21 -14.46
CA ALA A 247 -10.65 -3.06 -15.75
C ALA A 247 -10.28 -1.59 -15.96
N ASN A 248 -8.99 -1.29 -15.87
CA ASN A 248 -8.45 0.07 -15.85
C ASN A 248 -7.54 0.41 -17.04
N ASP A 249 -7.40 -0.48 -18.03
CA ASP A 249 -6.78 -0.15 -19.31
C ASP A 249 -7.78 0.49 -20.29
N ASN A 250 -7.28 0.96 -21.43
CA ASN A 250 -8.09 1.60 -22.46
C ASN A 250 -7.52 1.34 -23.87
N PRO A 251 -8.37 1.14 -24.88
CA PRO A 251 -9.84 1.02 -24.81
C PRO A 251 -10.32 -0.27 -24.15
N ILE A 252 -11.57 -0.25 -23.69
CA ILE A 252 -12.32 -1.42 -23.25
C ILE A 252 -12.95 -2.07 -24.49
N ILE A 253 -12.89 -3.40 -24.56
CA ILE A 253 -13.46 -4.22 -25.62
C ILE A 253 -14.75 -4.84 -25.11
N ASP A 254 -15.85 -4.46 -25.73
CA ASP A 254 -17.15 -5.09 -25.55
C ASP A 254 -17.34 -6.10 -26.69
N ALA A 255 -17.07 -7.36 -26.38
CA ALA A 255 -17.14 -8.44 -27.37
C ALA A 255 -18.59 -8.82 -27.71
N GLU A 256 -19.54 -8.59 -26.80
CA GLU A 256 -20.95 -8.94 -27.01
C GLU A 256 -21.60 -7.99 -28.02
N GLU A 257 -21.32 -6.70 -27.89
CA GLU A 257 -21.86 -5.67 -28.78
C GLU A 257 -20.91 -5.34 -29.96
N GLU A 258 -19.76 -6.01 -30.05
CA GLU A 258 -18.70 -5.76 -31.04
C GLU A 258 -18.18 -4.30 -31.04
N ARG A 259 -18.00 -3.71 -29.85
CA ARG A 259 -17.63 -2.30 -29.68
C ARG A 259 -16.26 -2.11 -29.03
N VAL A 260 -15.57 -1.07 -29.50
CA VAL A 260 -14.37 -0.53 -28.84
C VAL A 260 -14.78 0.75 -28.11
N LEU A 261 -14.67 0.73 -26.78
CA LEU A 261 -15.08 1.82 -25.91
C LEU A 261 -13.86 2.61 -25.43
N HIS A 262 -13.76 3.86 -25.85
CA HIS A 262 -12.73 4.79 -25.39
C HIS A 262 -13.22 5.55 -24.14
N GLY A 263 -12.48 5.43 -23.05
CA GLY A 263 -12.78 6.05 -21.76
C GLY A 263 -11.51 6.43 -20.98
N GLY A 264 -11.69 6.63 -19.67
CA GLY A 264 -10.65 7.17 -18.78
C GLY A 264 -10.42 6.35 -17.51
N HIS A 265 -10.71 5.04 -17.51
CA HIS A 265 -10.56 4.20 -16.32
C HIS A 265 -9.11 4.12 -15.79
N PHE A 266 -8.13 4.53 -16.58
CA PHE A 266 -6.72 4.64 -16.17
C PHE A 266 -6.44 5.80 -15.19
N TYR A 267 -7.41 6.66 -14.90
CA TYR A 267 -7.27 7.76 -13.94
C TYR A 267 -7.42 7.27 -12.49
N GLY A 268 -6.31 7.23 -11.75
CA GLY A 268 -6.24 6.65 -10.40
C GLY A 268 -6.67 7.56 -9.25
N GLY A 269 -7.66 8.43 -9.44
CA GLY A 269 -8.06 9.44 -8.45
C GLY A 269 -8.45 8.87 -7.08
N HIS A 270 -9.13 7.72 -7.05
CA HIS A 270 -9.53 7.06 -5.80
C HIS A 270 -8.33 6.57 -4.99
N ILE A 271 -7.33 5.98 -5.65
CA ILE A 271 -6.09 5.54 -5.01
C ILE A 271 -5.28 6.74 -4.52
N ALA A 272 -5.17 7.80 -5.32
CA ALA A 272 -4.48 9.02 -4.92
C ALA A 272 -5.10 9.61 -3.64
N PHE A 273 -6.43 9.79 -3.61
CA PHE A 273 -7.14 10.30 -2.44
C PHE A 273 -6.99 9.37 -1.22
N ALA A 274 -7.05 8.05 -1.44
CA ALA A 274 -6.87 7.07 -0.39
C ALA A 274 -5.47 7.19 0.26
N MET A 275 -4.43 7.33 -0.56
CA MET A 275 -3.05 7.42 -0.07
C MET A 275 -2.75 8.78 0.59
N ASP A 276 -3.28 9.89 0.08
CA ASP A 276 -3.16 11.21 0.72
C ASP A 276 -3.84 11.24 2.09
N SER A 277 -5.01 10.60 2.19
CA SER A 277 -5.73 10.44 3.45
C SER A 277 -4.94 9.57 4.44
N LEU A 278 -4.47 8.40 3.99
CA LEU A 278 -3.69 7.47 4.82
C LEU A 278 -2.40 8.10 5.34
N LYS A 279 -1.69 8.88 4.52
CA LYS A 279 -0.49 9.62 4.91
C LYS A 279 -0.74 10.52 6.12
N THR A 280 -1.82 11.30 6.08
CA THR A 280 -2.19 12.22 7.17
C THR A 280 -2.60 11.45 8.43
N LEU A 281 -3.34 10.35 8.27
CA LEU A 281 -3.75 9.49 9.38
C LEU A 281 -2.55 8.85 10.09
N VAL A 282 -1.61 8.30 9.32
CA VAL A 282 -0.37 7.72 9.86
C VAL A 282 0.47 8.78 10.57
N ALA A 283 0.56 10.00 10.05
CA ALA A 283 1.25 11.10 10.72
C ALA A 283 0.65 11.43 12.10
N ASN A 284 -0.69 11.37 12.24
CA ASN A 284 -1.35 11.56 13.53
C ASN A 284 -1.02 10.44 14.52
N VAL A 285 -0.92 9.19 14.06
CA VAL A 285 -0.47 8.06 14.91
C VAL A 285 0.97 8.27 15.38
N ALA A 286 1.87 8.69 14.48
CA ALA A 286 3.26 8.97 14.83
C ALA A 286 3.37 10.09 15.89
N ASN A 287 2.62 11.18 15.71
CA ASN A 287 2.57 12.27 16.69
C ASN A 287 2.03 11.80 18.05
N LEU A 288 0.99 10.94 18.07
CA LEU A 288 0.49 10.36 19.32
C LEU A 288 1.58 9.56 20.05
N LEU A 289 2.26 8.65 19.36
CA LEU A 289 3.31 7.81 19.95
C LEU A 289 4.51 8.65 20.44
N ASP A 290 4.90 9.67 19.69
CA ASP A 290 5.95 10.60 20.11
C ASP A 290 5.56 11.36 21.39
N ARG A 291 4.31 11.85 21.47
CA ARG A 291 3.80 12.49 22.68
C ARG A 291 3.68 11.53 23.86
N GLN A 292 3.42 10.24 23.64
CA GLN A 292 3.45 9.24 24.71
C GLN A 292 4.88 8.97 25.20
N LEU A 293 5.85 8.85 24.28
CA LEU A 293 7.27 8.71 24.61
C LEU A 293 7.77 9.90 25.43
N ALA A 294 7.39 11.12 25.06
CA ALA A 294 7.74 12.33 25.80
C ALA A 294 7.25 12.30 27.26
N LEU A 295 6.10 11.66 27.53
CA LEU A 295 5.62 11.48 28.91
C LEU A 295 6.47 10.49 29.70
N LEU A 296 6.97 9.42 29.08
CA LEU A 296 7.80 8.41 29.75
C LEU A 296 9.17 8.94 30.16
N VAL A 297 9.81 9.72 29.29
CA VAL A 297 11.20 10.13 29.50
C VAL A 297 11.35 11.35 30.40
N ASP A 298 10.27 12.12 30.60
CA ASP A 298 10.29 13.36 31.36
C ASP A 298 9.81 13.16 32.81
N VAL A 299 10.72 13.34 33.76
CA VAL A 299 10.46 13.19 35.21
C VAL A 299 9.33 14.08 35.74
N ARG A 300 8.97 15.14 35.02
CA ARG A 300 7.83 16.00 35.37
C ARG A 300 6.49 15.30 35.17
N TYR A 301 6.44 14.28 34.31
CA TYR A 301 5.21 13.62 33.88
C TYR A 301 5.24 12.10 34.01
N ASN A 302 6.39 11.48 34.21
CA ASN A 302 6.57 10.02 34.10
C ASN A 302 6.26 9.22 35.38
N HIS A 303 5.74 9.87 36.43
CA HIS A 303 5.28 9.23 37.67
C HIS A 303 6.36 8.44 38.43
N GLY A 304 7.56 9.00 38.50
CA GLY A 304 8.65 8.46 39.33
C GLY A 304 9.53 7.46 38.59
N LEU A 305 9.34 7.30 37.27
CA LEU A 305 10.31 6.63 36.43
C LEU A 305 11.61 7.47 36.36
N PRO A 306 12.78 6.83 36.16
CA PRO A 306 14.02 7.54 35.95
C PRO A 306 13.97 8.47 34.73
N SER A 307 14.71 9.58 34.78
CA SER A 307 14.91 10.45 33.62
C SER A 307 15.42 9.66 32.42
N ASN A 308 14.84 9.89 31.24
CA ASN A 308 15.14 9.15 30.02
C ASN A 308 15.01 7.61 30.15
N LEU A 309 14.24 7.13 31.13
CA LEU A 309 14.13 5.71 31.49
C LEU A 309 15.49 5.05 31.78
N SER A 310 16.45 5.82 32.28
CA SER A 310 17.80 5.34 32.56
C SER A 310 17.80 4.28 33.64
N GLY A 311 18.42 3.13 33.33
CA GLY A 311 18.74 2.08 34.32
C GLY A 311 19.99 2.39 35.16
N ALA A 312 20.56 3.59 35.05
CA ALA A 312 21.74 3.96 35.79
C ALA A 312 21.47 3.94 37.30
N THR A 313 22.31 3.19 38.02
CA THR A 313 22.36 3.25 39.48
C THR A 313 22.71 4.67 39.95
N ALA A 314 22.33 5.04 41.16
CA ALA A 314 22.66 6.36 41.75
C ALA A 314 24.16 6.72 41.64
N GLN A 315 25.06 5.74 41.74
CA GLN A 315 26.52 5.91 41.61
C GLN A 315 26.99 6.29 40.20
N ARG A 316 26.21 5.99 39.17
CA ARG A 316 26.51 6.26 37.74
C ARG A 316 25.57 7.30 37.13
N ALA A 317 24.64 7.84 37.91
CA ALA A 317 23.63 8.77 37.43
C ALA A 317 24.24 10.06 36.88
N MET A 318 25.40 10.52 37.40
CA MET A 318 26.05 11.74 36.89
C MET A 318 26.74 11.58 35.52
N LEU A 319 26.83 10.35 35.00
CA LEU A 319 27.46 10.05 33.71
C LEU A 319 26.44 9.87 32.58
N ASN A 320 25.14 9.88 32.89
CA ASN A 320 24.02 9.64 31.97
C ASN A 320 23.00 10.78 32.04
#